data_AF-H6NGR3-F1
#
_entry.id   AF-H6NGR3-F1
#
_cell.length_a   1.000
_cell.length_b   1.000
_cell.length_c   1.000
_cell.angle_alpha   90.00
_cell.angle_beta   90.00
_cell.angle_gamma   90.00
#
_symmetry.space_group_name_H-M   'P 1'
#
loop_
_entity.id
_entity.type
_entity.pdbx_description
1 polymer ?
#
loop_
_entity_poly.entity_id
_entity_poly.type
_entity_poly.pdbx_seq_one_letter_code
_entity_poly.pdbx_strand_id
1 'polypeptide(L)'
;MVWQYRSYQQPPSGSSRPVVLDVKQEDVTGDGIRDTVYLYGTKPQEPSGFADGITLVIQDGRTHYRTTVNLRNNAGYGARLFLGDFTGDGTADILVTIDSGGSGGYVYAYLYSFRNHRLRELFDAEKYSRSSKFKVNYENGYKVSVASPQLDVLFTLDISHKGAEYLSPYYREDGELKQPVQGEVLALGALYPMVTDPAGIRYDLMSLQRIIGTYNADTLGYVQNLLTWKGTAFHSSRLSVAIPPVKLISHY
;
A
#
# COMPACT_ATOMS: atom_id res chain seq x y z
N MET A 1 -4.40 -18.27 -13.77
CA MET A 1 -5.44 -18.65 -12.79
C MET A 1 -6.30 -17.43 -12.54
N VAL A 2 -7.59 -17.51 -12.86
CA VAL A 2 -8.53 -16.38 -12.81
C VAL A 2 -9.05 -16.28 -11.38
N TRP A 3 -8.74 -15.20 -10.67
CA TRP A 3 -9.24 -14.98 -9.31
C TRP A 3 -10.71 -14.54 -9.38
N GLN A 4 -11.63 -15.48 -9.22
CA GLN A 4 -13.04 -15.18 -8.90
C GLN A 4 -13.17 -15.02 -7.39
N TYR A 5 -13.34 -13.78 -6.92
CA TYR A 5 -13.84 -13.53 -5.58
C TYR A 5 -15.37 -13.47 -5.64
N ARG A 6 -16.04 -14.47 -5.07
CA ARG A 6 -17.44 -14.38 -4.66
C ARG A 6 -17.60 -14.94 -3.25
N SER A 7 -17.83 -14.04 -2.31
CA SER A 7 -18.75 -14.25 -1.21
C SER A 7 -19.37 -12.90 -0.87
N TYR A 8 -20.41 -12.53 -1.63
CA TYR A 8 -21.31 -11.44 -1.28
C TYR A 8 -22.18 -11.94 -0.12
N GLN A 9 -21.95 -11.45 1.09
CA GLN A 9 -23.02 -11.38 2.08
C GLN A 9 -23.67 -10.01 1.93
N GLN A 10 -24.91 -9.98 1.44
CA GLN A 10 -25.72 -8.77 1.44
C GLN A 10 -25.92 -8.30 2.89
N PRO A 11 -25.70 -7.01 3.21
CA PRO A 11 -26.13 -6.48 4.50
C PRO A 11 -27.67 -6.52 4.60
N PRO A 12 -28.24 -6.70 5.81
CA PRO A 12 -29.68 -6.65 6.01
C PRO A 12 -30.21 -5.27 5.63
N SER A 13 -31.42 -5.24 5.07
CA SER A 13 -32.20 -4.04 4.76
C SER A 13 -32.46 -3.21 6.02
N GLY A 14 -31.56 -2.30 6.34
CA GLY A 14 -31.69 -1.31 7.40
C GLY A 14 -30.98 -0.03 6.94
N SER A 15 -31.65 1.11 7.06
CA SER A 15 -31.18 2.40 6.52
C SER A 15 -29.75 2.72 6.97
N SER A 16 -28.82 2.74 6.01
CA SER A 16 -27.42 3.18 6.15
C SER A 16 -27.34 4.70 6.08
N ARG A 17 -26.60 5.35 6.99
CA ARG A 17 -26.43 6.82 6.97
C ARG A 17 -25.11 7.21 6.29
N PRO A 18 -25.12 8.16 5.33
CA PRO A 18 -23.91 8.79 4.85
C PRO A 18 -23.21 9.54 5.98
N VAL A 19 -21.90 9.36 6.08
CA VAL A 19 -21.04 10.05 7.05
C VAL A 19 -19.79 10.57 6.35
N VAL A 20 -19.30 11.73 6.79
CA VAL A 20 -17.97 12.21 6.41
C VAL A 20 -16.94 11.38 7.18
N LEU A 21 -15.95 10.85 6.45
CA LEU A 21 -14.93 9.94 6.97
C LEU A 21 -13.62 10.67 7.26
N ASP A 22 -13.23 11.62 6.42
CA ASP A 22 -12.11 12.54 6.62
C ASP A 22 -12.37 13.81 5.81
N VAL A 23 -11.82 14.94 6.26
CA VAL A 23 -11.90 16.24 5.59
C VAL A 23 -10.59 17.00 5.77
N LYS A 24 -10.09 17.61 4.70
CA LYS A 24 -8.89 18.45 4.68
C LYS A 24 -9.11 19.66 3.80
N GLN A 25 -8.31 20.70 4.04
CA GLN A 25 -8.34 21.93 3.25
C GLN A 25 -6.94 22.32 2.82
N GLU A 26 -6.70 22.35 1.51
CA GLU A 26 -5.50 22.92 0.88
C GLU A 26 -5.84 23.34 -0.56
N ASP A 27 -4.96 24.11 -1.19
CA ASP A 27 -5.08 24.44 -2.63
C ASP A 27 -4.73 23.21 -3.50
N VAL A 28 -5.76 22.56 -4.05
CA VAL A 28 -5.60 21.39 -4.96
C VAL A 28 -5.91 21.74 -6.41
N THR A 29 -6.42 22.96 -6.67
CA THR A 29 -6.68 23.48 -8.01
C THR A 29 -5.49 24.28 -8.56
N GLY A 30 -4.59 24.76 -7.71
CA GLY A 30 -3.40 25.54 -8.04
C GLY A 30 -3.69 27.02 -8.23
N ASP A 31 -4.79 27.52 -7.66
CA ASP A 31 -5.28 28.89 -7.88
C ASP A 31 -4.96 29.85 -6.71
N GLY A 32 -4.31 29.35 -5.66
CA GLY A 32 -3.95 30.05 -4.44
C GLY A 32 -5.05 30.10 -3.37
N ILE A 33 -6.24 29.55 -3.63
CA ILE A 33 -7.35 29.48 -2.68
C ILE A 33 -7.50 28.03 -2.19
N ARG A 34 -7.69 27.88 -0.88
CA ARG A 34 -7.89 26.56 -0.28
C ARG A 34 -9.22 25.96 -0.68
N ASP A 35 -9.17 24.74 -1.18
CA ASP A 35 -10.31 23.90 -1.50
C ASP A 35 -10.67 23.01 -0.30
N THR A 36 -11.90 22.50 -0.25
CA THR A 36 -12.30 21.49 0.75
C THR A 36 -12.38 20.12 0.09
N VAL A 37 -11.53 19.20 0.54
CA VAL A 37 -11.49 17.81 0.07
C VAL A 37 -11.99 16.92 1.18
N TYR A 38 -12.97 16.07 0.90
CA TYR A 38 -13.51 15.16 1.90
C TYR A 38 -13.86 13.79 1.33
N LEU A 39 -13.79 12.78 2.18
CA LEU A 39 -14.31 11.45 1.93
C LEU A 39 -15.66 11.32 2.63
N TYR A 40 -16.64 10.74 1.95
CA TYR A 40 -17.87 10.30 2.58
C TYR A 40 -18.18 8.87 2.20
N GLY A 41 -18.92 8.17 3.05
CA GLY A 41 -19.36 6.80 2.79
C GLY A 41 -20.49 6.41 3.73
N THR A 42 -20.95 5.18 3.65
CA THR A 42 -22.00 4.64 4.52
C THR A 42 -21.41 3.67 5.52
N LYS A 43 -21.74 3.85 6.81
CA LYS A 43 -21.40 2.89 7.86
C LYS A 43 -22.60 2.01 8.19
N PRO A 44 -22.40 0.73 8.56
CA PRO A 44 -23.46 -0.09 9.13
C PRO A 44 -23.91 0.49 10.48
N GLN A 45 -25.11 0.11 10.93
CA GLN A 45 -25.67 0.60 12.19
C GLN A 45 -24.91 0.06 13.41
N GLU A 46 -24.45 -1.18 13.33
CA GLU A 46 -23.59 -1.76 14.37
C GLU A 46 -22.23 -1.04 14.37
N PRO A 47 -21.67 -0.69 15.55
CA PRO A 47 -20.38 -0.04 15.66
C PRO A 47 -19.30 -0.87 14.98
N SER A 48 -18.90 -0.45 13.79
CA SER A 48 -17.77 -1.02 13.08
C SER A 48 -16.92 0.10 12.48
N GLY A 49 -15.62 -0.14 12.37
CA GLY A 49 -14.72 0.77 11.64
C GLY A 49 -14.92 0.73 10.13
N PHE A 50 -15.83 -0.12 9.62
CA PHE A 50 -16.04 -0.35 8.20
C PHE A 50 -16.93 0.74 7.59
N ALA A 51 -16.58 1.19 6.40
CA ALA A 51 -17.40 2.04 5.56
C ALA A 51 -17.46 1.46 4.14
N ASP A 52 -18.64 1.58 3.53
CA ASP A 52 -18.92 1.20 2.14
C ASP A 52 -19.27 2.44 1.31
N GLY A 53 -19.19 2.34 -0.02
CA GLY A 53 -19.53 3.43 -0.93
C GLY A 53 -18.64 4.68 -0.74
N ILE A 54 -17.40 4.49 -0.30
CA ILE A 54 -16.45 5.57 -0.01
C ILE A 54 -16.18 6.36 -1.30
N THR A 55 -16.50 7.64 -1.25
CA THR A 55 -16.43 8.55 -2.40
C THR A 55 -15.62 9.77 -2.04
N LEU A 56 -14.74 10.19 -2.95
CA LEU A 56 -13.96 11.41 -2.82
C LEU A 56 -14.73 12.59 -3.41
N VAL A 57 -14.80 13.69 -2.68
CA VAL A 57 -15.34 14.97 -3.16
C VAL A 57 -14.31 16.06 -3.01
N ILE A 58 -14.17 16.85 -4.07
CA ILE A 58 -13.35 18.05 -4.13
C ILE A 58 -14.31 19.22 -4.32
N GLN A 59 -14.40 20.11 -3.33
CA GLN A 59 -15.17 21.33 -3.40
C GLN A 59 -14.23 22.52 -3.58
N ASP A 60 -14.34 23.18 -4.71
CA ASP A 60 -13.57 24.37 -5.06
C ASP A 60 -13.84 25.50 -4.04
N GLY A 61 -12.77 26.08 -3.50
CA GLY A 61 -12.84 27.14 -2.48
C GLY A 61 -13.39 28.47 -3.00
N ARG A 62 -13.19 28.75 -4.29
CA ARG A 62 -13.58 29.97 -5.00
C ARG A 62 -14.99 29.90 -5.56
N THR A 63 -15.33 28.79 -6.20
CA THR A 63 -16.60 28.64 -6.94
C THR A 63 -17.64 27.82 -6.20
N HIS A 64 -17.22 27.06 -5.18
CA HIS A 64 -18.03 26.06 -4.48
C HIS A 64 -18.55 24.92 -5.36
N TYR A 65 -18.06 24.81 -6.60
CA TYR A 65 -18.34 23.68 -7.47
C TYR A 65 -17.76 22.40 -6.87
N ARG A 66 -18.49 21.29 -7.01
CA ARG A 66 -18.10 19.97 -6.46
C ARG A 66 -17.79 19.01 -7.59
N THR A 67 -16.62 18.39 -7.51
CA THR A 67 -16.23 17.24 -8.33
C THR A 67 -16.25 15.99 -7.47
N THR A 68 -16.98 14.97 -7.92
CA THR A 68 -17.09 13.67 -7.26
C THR A 68 -16.25 12.64 -7.99
N VAL A 69 -15.44 11.87 -7.26
CA VAL A 69 -14.56 10.83 -7.81
C VAL A 69 -14.95 9.48 -7.21
N ASN A 70 -15.41 8.58 -8.08
CA ASN A 70 -15.73 7.20 -7.70
C ASN A 70 -14.45 6.37 -7.64
N LEU A 71 -14.17 5.79 -6.47
CA LEU A 71 -13.02 4.91 -6.27
C LEU A 71 -13.39 3.49 -6.71
N ARG A 72 -12.45 2.79 -7.35
CA ARG A 72 -12.71 1.44 -7.88
C ARG A 72 -13.00 0.43 -6.77
N ASN A 73 -12.12 0.41 -5.76
CA ASN A 73 -12.33 -0.26 -4.48
C ASN A 73 -12.64 0.82 -3.46
N ASN A 74 -13.89 0.84 -2.99
CA ASN A 74 -14.48 1.93 -2.21
C ASN A 74 -15.10 1.45 -0.89
N ALA A 75 -14.64 0.31 -0.38
CA ALA A 75 -15.14 -0.26 0.87
C ALA A 75 -13.98 -0.77 1.71
N GLY A 76 -13.99 -0.46 3.01
CA GLY A 76 -12.91 -0.84 3.92
C GLY A 76 -12.91 -0.03 5.21
N TYR A 77 -11.76 0.03 5.86
CA TYR A 77 -11.55 0.64 7.17
C TYR A 77 -10.61 1.83 7.06
N GLY A 78 -10.66 2.73 8.04
CA GLY A 78 -9.64 3.77 8.21
C GLY A 78 -9.46 4.72 7.02
N ALA A 79 -10.52 4.93 6.21
CA ALA A 79 -10.47 5.78 5.03
C ALA A 79 -9.98 7.19 5.38
N ARG A 80 -8.86 7.60 4.79
CA ARG A 80 -8.17 8.85 5.14
C ARG A 80 -7.61 9.56 3.92
N LEU A 81 -7.51 10.88 4.05
CA LEU A 81 -6.88 11.78 3.10
C LEU A 81 -5.46 12.12 3.54
N PHE A 82 -4.66 12.52 2.57
CA PHE A 82 -3.46 13.32 2.76
C PHE A 82 -3.36 14.29 1.58
N LEU A 83 -3.13 15.57 1.87
CA LEU A 83 -2.96 16.62 0.85
C LEU A 83 -1.52 17.10 0.92
N GLY A 84 -0.81 17.08 -0.21
CA GLY A 84 0.57 17.56 -0.30
C GLY A 84 1.07 17.49 -1.73
N ASP A 85 2.08 18.28 -2.06
CA ASP A 85 2.65 18.32 -3.41
C ASP A 85 3.53 17.09 -3.65
N PHE A 86 3.08 16.15 -4.49
CA PHE A 86 3.90 15.01 -4.91
C PHE A 86 4.50 15.23 -6.30
N THR A 87 3.88 16.08 -7.11
CA THR A 87 4.32 16.35 -8.49
C THR A 87 5.44 17.38 -8.58
N GLY A 88 5.67 18.15 -7.51
CA GLY A 88 6.63 19.24 -7.42
C GLY A 88 6.19 20.50 -8.16
N ASP A 89 4.89 20.69 -8.40
CA ASP A 89 4.34 21.82 -9.15
C ASP A 89 3.73 22.93 -8.28
N GLY A 90 3.85 22.81 -6.96
CA GLY A 90 3.35 23.75 -5.97
C GLY A 90 1.87 23.59 -5.63
N THR A 91 1.15 22.68 -6.30
CA THR A 91 -0.25 22.36 -6.03
C THR A 91 -0.34 21.10 -5.18
N ALA A 92 -1.21 21.07 -4.17
CA ALA A 92 -1.39 19.85 -3.39
C ALA A 92 -2.10 18.77 -4.23
N ASP A 93 -1.52 17.58 -4.28
CA ASP A 93 -2.18 16.38 -4.79
C ASP A 93 -2.93 15.66 -3.64
N ILE A 94 -3.87 14.80 -4.02
CA ILE A 94 -4.84 14.17 -3.11
C ILE A 94 -4.53 12.68 -3.01
N LEU A 95 -3.96 12.24 -1.88
CA LEU A 95 -3.80 10.84 -1.56
C LEU A 95 -5.00 10.34 -0.75
N VAL A 96 -5.70 9.34 -1.27
CA VAL A 96 -6.72 8.56 -0.56
C VAL A 96 -6.13 7.22 -0.16
N THR A 97 -6.33 6.79 1.09
CA THR A 97 -5.95 5.45 1.56
C THR A 97 -7.12 4.82 2.32
N ILE A 98 -7.41 3.54 2.05
CA ILE A 98 -8.45 2.74 2.69
C ILE A 98 -7.85 1.36 3.01
N ASP A 99 -7.93 0.93 4.26
CA ASP A 99 -7.48 -0.40 4.65
C ASP A 99 -8.51 -1.45 4.20
N SER A 100 -8.10 -2.49 3.46
CA SER A 100 -9.04 -3.49 2.96
C SER A 100 -9.63 -4.37 4.06
N GLY A 101 -8.96 -4.45 5.21
CA GLY A 101 -9.18 -5.49 6.21
C GLY A 101 -8.65 -6.87 5.77
N GLY A 102 -8.97 -7.91 6.55
CA GLY A 102 -8.53 -9.28 6.30
C GLY A 102 -7.08 -9.57 6.72
N SER A 103 -6.69 -10.85 6.64
CA SER A 103 -5.38 -11.33 7.12
C SER A 103 -4.20 -10.94 6.23
N GLY A 104 -4.46 -10.53 4.99
CA GLY A 104 -3.46 -9.99 4.07
C GLY A 104 -3.00 -8.58 4.45
N GLY A 105 -3.85 -7.81 5.14
CA GLY A 105 -3.54 -6.44 5.57
C GLY A 105 -3.24 -5.50 4.40
N TYR A 106 -4.05 -5.55 3.34
CA TYR A 106 -3.83 -4.72 2.15
C TYR A 106 -4.42 -3.33 2.29
N VAL A 107 -3.93 -2.41 1.47
CA VAL A 107 -4.48 -1.06 1.34
C VAL A 107 -4.95 -0.80 -0.09
N TYR A 108 -6.10 -0.17 -0.23
CA TYR A 108 -6.48 0.54 -1.45
C TYR A 108 -5.95 1.96 -1.32
N ALA A 109 -5.14 2.40 -2.28
CA ALA A 109 -4.65 3.77 -2.32
C ALA A 109 -4.70 4.34 -3.72
N TYR A 110 -5.10 5.61 -3.80
CA TYR A 110 -5.21 6.37 -5.04
C TYR A 110 -4.60 7.75 -4.81
N LEU A 111 -3.75 8.20 -5.72
CA LEU A 111 -3.20 9.55 -5.72
C LEU A 111 -3.72 10.29 -6.94
N TYR A 112 -4.32 11.45 -6.75
CA TYR A 112 -4.85 12.28 -7.83
C TYR A 112 -4.24 13.68 -7.80
N SER A 113 -3.97 14.23 -8.97
CA SER A 113 -3.85 15.67 -9.14
C SER A 113 -5.20 16.23 -9.57
N PHE A 114 -5.57 17.40 -9.07
CA PHE A 114 -6.76 18.14 -9.51
C PHE A 114 -6.43 19.55 -10.05
N ARG A 115 -5.16 19.77 -10.37
CA ARG A 115 -4.66 21.06 -10.84
C ARG A 115 -5.41 21.56 -12.08
N ASN A 116 -5.71 22.86 -12.11
CA ASN A 116 -6.51 23.52 -13.14
C ASN A 116 -7.87 22.82 -13.39
N HIS A 117 -8.49 22.32 -12.31
CA HIS A 117 -9.78 21.62 -12.33
C HIS A 117 -9.79 20.36 -13.20
N ARG A 118 -8.62 19.76 -13.45
CA ARG A 118 -8.47 18.54 -14.25
C ARG A 118 -8.03 17.38 -13.37
N LEU A 119 -8.93 16.44 -13.14
CA LEU A 119 -8.63 15.22 -12.41
C LEU A 119 -7.70 14.31 -13.22
N ARG A 120 -6.55 13.95 -12.64
CA ARG A 120 -5.61 12.98 -13.19
C ARG A 120 -5.16 12.01 -12.11
N GLU A 121 -5.36 10.72 -12.33
CA GLU A 121 -4.79 9.68 -11.47
C GLU A 121 -3.27 9.58 -11.70
N LEU A 122 -2.50 9.73 -10.63
CA LEU A 122 -1.03 9.65 -10.63
C LEU A 122 -0.53 8.29 -10.12
N PHE A 123 -1.29 7.63 -9.24
CA PHE A 123 -0.94 6.35 -8.64
C PHE A 123 -2.21 5.57 -8.25
N ASP A 124 -2.14 4.24 -8.42
CA ASP A 124 -3.14 3.27 -7.96
C ASP A 124 -2.40 2.05 -7.37
N ALA A 125 -2.73 1.70 -6.12
CA ALA A 125 -2.07 0.62 -5.37
C ALA A 125 -2.21 -0.77 -6.03
N GLU A 126 -3.34 -1.05 -6.68
CA GLU A 126 -3.59 -2.31 -7.37
C GLU A 126 -2.75 -2.39 -8.65
N LYS A 127 -2.66 -1.28 -9.42
CA LYS A 127 -1.78 -1.18 -10.59
C LYS A 127 -0.32 -1.35 -10.18
N TYR A 128 0.12 -0.66 -9.14
CA TYR A 128 1.47 -0.79 -8.59
C TYR A 128 1.78 -2.23 -8.16
N SER A 129 0.90 -2.88 -7.39
CA SER A 129 1.09 -4.27 -6.92
C SER A 129 1.09 -5.30 -8.07
N ARG A 130 0.50 -4.95 -9.22
CA ARG A 130 0.55 -5.80 -10.43
C ARG A 130 1.85 -5.64 -11.21
N SER A 131 2.44 -4.45 -11.25
CA SER A 131 3.72 -4.21 -11.93
C SER A 131 4.94 -4.52 -11.06
N SER A 132 4.86 -4.29 -9.74
CA SER A 132 5.90 -4.56 -8.75
C SER A 132 5.86 -6.03 -8.32
N LYS A 133 6.33 -6.92 -9.21
CA LYS A 133 6.34 -8.38 -8.95
C LYS A 133 7.69 -8.85 -8.44
N PHE A 134 7.65 -9.56 -7.31
CA PHE A 134 8.80 -10.25 -6.76
C PHE A 134 8.69 -11.76 -6.96
N LYS A 135 9.84 -12.41 -7.04
CA LYS A 135 9.96 -13.87 -6.94
C LYS A 135 10.59 -14.20 -5.59
N VAL A 136 9.94 -15.06 -4.81
CA VAL A 136 10.45 -15.49 -3.51
C VAL A 136 10.67 -17.00 -3.55
N ASN A 137 11.92 -17.43 -3.45
CA ASN A 137 12.26 -18.85 -3.43
C ASN A 137 13.09 -19.16 -2.19
N TYR A 138 12.84 -20.32 -1.60
CA TYR A 138 13.76 -20.87 -0.63
C TYR A 138 14.99 -21.37 -1.39
N GLU A 139 16.15 -21.27 -0.75
CA GLU A 139 17.46 -21.63 -1.31
C GLU A 139 18.25 -22.46 -0.29
N ASN A 140 19.20 -23.28 -0.77
CA ASN A 140 20.10 -24.05 0.09
C ASN A 140 20.80 -23.18 1.15
N GLY A 141 21.14 -23.81 2.27
CA GLY A 141 21.79 -23.16 3.40
C GLY A 141 20.85 -22.25 4.19
N TYR A 142 19.57 -22.66 4.32
CA TYR A 142 18.55 -21.97 5.10
C TYR A 142 18.34 -20.51 4.66
N LYS A 143 18.25 -20.28 3.35
CA LYS A 143 18.13 -18.96 2.75
C LYS A 143 16.82 -18.78 2.02
N VAL A 144 16.40 -17.54 1.86
CA VAL A 144 15.28 -17.17 0.98
C VAL A 144 15.73 -16.04 0.07
N SER A 145 15.66 -16.28 -1.23
CA SER A 145 15.87 -15.26 -2.25
C SER A 145 14.60 -14.44 -2.47
N VAL A 146 14.73 -13.12 -2.56
CA VAL A 146 13.64 -12.18 -2.90
C VAL A 146 14.11 -11.32 -4.05
N ALA A 147 13.70 -11.67 -5.27
CA ALA A 147 14.15 -11.01 -6.49
C ALA A 147 13.09 -10.05 -7.04
N SER A 148 13.49 -8.85 -7.46
CA SER A 148 12.70 -8.00 -8.35
C SER A 148 13.34 -7.97 -9.74
N PRO A 149 12.84 -8.77 -10.69
CA PRO A 149 13.40 -8.82 -12.04
C PRO A 149 13.32 -7.48 -12.79
N GLN A 150 12.33 -6.64 -12.47
CA GLN A 150 12.10 -5.36 -13.16
C GLN A 150 13.13 -4.30 -12.74
N LEU A 151 13.70 -4.45 -11.55
CA LEU A 151 14.70 -3.54 -10.99
C LEU A 151 16.12 -4.15 -11.02
N ASP A 152 16.25 -5.40 -11.49
CA ASP A 152 17.50 -6.18 -11.51
C ASP A 152 18.19 -6.26 -10.15
N VAL A 153 17.40 -6.64 -9.13
CA VAL A 153 17.87 -6.73 -7.73
C VAL A 153 17.47 -8.05 -7.08
N LEU A 154 18.36 -8.55 -6.23
CA LEU A 154 18.21 -9.78 -5.48
C LEU A 154 18.57 -9.52 -4.01
N PHE A 155 17.64 -9.81 -3.11
CA PHE A 155 17.89 -9.87 -1.68
C PHE A 155 17.99 -11.34 -1.24
N THR A 156 18.79 -11.61 -0.21
CA THR A 156 18.90 -12.93 0.40
C THR A 156 18.68 -12.81 1.89
N LEU A 157 17.68 -13.53 2.40
CA LEU A 157 17.33 -13.56 3.81
C LEU A 157 17.86 -14.85 4.42
N ASP A 158 18.56 -14.74 5.55
CA ASP A 158 18.94 -15.90 6.35
C ASP A 158 17.81 -16.26 7.32
N ILE A 159 17.27 -17.47 7.20
CA ILE A 159 16.19 -17.99 8.05
C ILE A 159 16.65 -19.07 9.02
N SER A 160 17.96 -19.28 9.20
CA SER A 160 18.56 -20.27 10.12
C SER A 160 18.06 -20.09 11.56
N HIS A 161 17.74 -18.85 11.93
CA HIS A 161 17.24 -18.49 13.25
C HIS A 161 15.82 -19.01 13.57
N LYS A 162 15.07 -19.53 12.59
CA LYS A 162 13.70 -20.05 12.80
C LYS A 162 13.64 -21.41 13.50
N GLY A 163 14.78 -22.09 13.65
CA GLY A 163 14.89 -23.34 14.41
C GLY A 163 14.43 -24.59 13.64
N ALA A 164 14.80 -25.75 14.18
CA ALA A 164 14.63 -27.04 13.50
C ALA A 164 13.16 -27.40 13.22
N GLU A 165 12.23 -27.03 14.12
CA GLU A 165 10.79 -27.28 13.94
C GLU A 165 10.26 -26.60 12.68
N TYR A 166 10.66 -25.34 12.44
CA TYR A 166 10.28 -24.61 11.24
C TYR A 166 11.03 -25.07 9.98
N LEU A 167 12.33 -25.40 10.10
CA LEU A 167 13.21 -25.65 8.95
C LEU A 167 13.13 -27.09 8.43
N SER A 168 12.94 -28.08 9.31
CA SER A 168 12.94 -29.51 8.95
C SER A 168 11.89 -29.93 7.92
N PRO A 169 10.73 -29.27 7.74
CA PRO A 169 9.82 -29.57 6.62
C PRO A 169 10.43 -29.25 5.25
N TYR A 170 11.32 -28.26 5.15
CA TYR A 170 11.84 -27.74 3.88
C TYR A 170 13.26 -28.22 3.58
N TYR A 171 14.08 -28.44 4.61
CA TYR A 171 15.52 -28.71 4.49
C TYR A 171 15.91 -30.07 5.07
N ARG A 172 16.97 -30.65 4.50
CA ARG A 172 17.78 -31.71 5.12
C ARG A 172 18.69 -31.08 6.20
N GLU A 173 19.28 -31.92 7.05
CA GLU A 173 20.14 -31.45 8.16
C GLU A 173 21.39 -30.69 7.67
N ASP A 174 21.88 -31.01 6.47
CA ASP A 174 23.00 -30.33 5.80
C ASP A 174 22.61 -28.96 5.18
N GLY A 175 21.34 -28.56 5.30
CA GLY A 175 20.81 -27.31 4.74
C GLY A 175 20.44 -27.39 3.26
N GLU A 176 20.47 -28.57 2.64
CA GLU A 176 19.96 -28.76 1.28
C GLU A 176 18.42 -28.76 1.27
N LEU A 177 17.82 -28.08 0.30
CA LEU A 177 16.38 -28.15 0.09
C LEU A 177 15.94 -29.55 -0.32
N LYS A 178 14.85 -30.02 0.30
CA LYS A 178 14.23 -31.30 -0.06
C LYS A 178 13.57 -31.25 -1.44
N GLN A 179 13.01 -30.10 -1.79
CA GLN A 179 12.35 -29.80 -3.06
C GLN A 179 12.22 -28.27 -3.22
N PRO A 180 11.92 -27.74 -4.42
CA PRO A 180 11.65 -26.32 -4.60
C PRO A 180 10.48 -25.84 -3.73
N VAL A 181 10.68 -24.73 -3.01
CA VAL A 181 9.67 -24.09 -2.16
C VAL A 181 9.62 -22.60 -2.47
N GLN A 182 8.41 -22.04 -2.53
CA GLN A 182 8.18 -20.64 -2.84
C GLN A 182 7.52 -19.93 -1.67
N GLY A 183 7.92 -18.68 -1.46
CA GLY A 183 7.16 -17.72 -0.67
C GLY A 183 6.45 -16.72 -1.58
N GLU A 184 6.02 -15.60 -1.02
CA GLU A 184 5.38 -14.54 -1.79
C GLU A 184 5.69 -13.16 -1.22
N VAL A 185 5.78 -12.16 -2.08
CA VAL A 185 5.61 -10.75 -1.65
C VAL A 185 4.17 -10.36 -1.93
N LEU A 186 3.44 -10.08 -0.87
CA LEU A 186 2.02 -9.76 -0.94
C LEU A 186 1.78 -8.41 -1.63
N ALA A 187 0.51 -8.13 -1.94
CA ALA A 187 0.07 -6.82 -2.40
C ALA A 187 0.41 -5.71 -1.39
N LEU A 188 0.32 -4.45 -1.84
CA LEU A 188 0.64 -3.29 -1.02
C LEU A 188 -0.11 -3.31 0.32
N GLY A 189 0.64 -3.36 1.41
CA GLY A 189 0.11 -3.40 2.78
C GLY A 189 0.15 -2.05 3.49
N ALA A 190 1.01 -1.14 3.04
CA ALA A 190 0.97 0.25 3.48
C ALA A 190 1.56 1.20 2.44
N LEU A 191 1.08 2.43 2.44
CA LEU A 191 1.59 3.52 1.63
C LEU A 191 1.65 4.79 2.49
N TYR A 192 2.84 5.38 2.60
CA TYR A 192 3.06 6.57 3.41
C TYR A 192 3.65 7.71 2.58
N PRO A 193 3.09 8.94 2.68
CA PRO A 193 3.78 10.11 2.19
C PRO A 193 5.03 10.36 3.04
N MET A 194 6.16 10.65 2.41
CA MET A 194 7.41 10.98 3.10
C MET A 194 8.09 12.19 2.47
N VAL A 195 8.58 13.10 3.30
CA VAL A 195 9.47 14.17 2.85
C VAL A 195 10.89 13.60 2.81
N THR A 196 11.48 13.53 1.62
CA THR A 196 12.83 12.99 1.39
C THR A 196 13.84 14.05 0.97
N ASP A 197 13.35 15.19 0.50
CA ASP A 197 14.13 16.40 0.23
C ASP A 197 13.62 17.50 1.16
N PRO A 198 14.32 17.85 2.25
CA PRO A 198 13.87 18.91 3.15
C PRO A 198 13.93 20.31 2.53
N ALA A 199 14.68 20.50 1.45
CA ALA A 199 14.80 21.77 0.75
C ALA A 199 13.69 21.95 -0.31
N GLY A 200 13.16 20.83 -0.83
CA GLY A 200 12.03 20.79 -1.76
C GLY A 200 10.73 20.44 -1.04
N ILE A 201 9.69 21.25 -1.19
CA ILE A 201 8.35 20.97 -0.63
C ILE A 201 7.67 19.86 -1.47
N ARG A 202 8.31 18.69 -1.61
CA ARG A 202 7.77 17.54 -2.37
C ARG A 202 7.70 16.30 -1.49
N TYR A 203 6.58 15.60 -1.60
CA TYR A 203 6.38 14.29 -1.02
C TYR A 203 6.75 13.18 -2.00
N ASP A 204 7.49 12.21 -1.50
CA ASP A 204 7.66 10.90 -2.13
C ASP A 204 6.72 9.89 -1.44
N LEU A 205 6.58 8.69 -2.00
CA LEU A 205 5.77 7.61 -1.44
C LEU A 205 6.66 6.47 -0.93
N MET A 206 6.51 6.09 0.34
CA MET A 206 7.08 4.86 0.88
C MET A 206 6.05 3.74 0.82
N SER A 207 6.32 2.74 -0.03
CA SER A 207 5.50 1.54 -0.17
C SER A 207 6.03 0.42 0.72
N LEU A 208 5.15 -0.30 1.41
CA LEU A 208 5.49 -1.47 2.22
C LEU A 208 4.72 -2.70 1.74
N GLN A 209 5.43 -3.77 1.38
CA GLN A 209 4.85 -5.06 0.99
C GLN A 209 5.44 -6.17 1.87
N ARG A 210 4.59 -7.03 2.44
CA ARG A 210 5.02 -8.11 3.33
C ARG A 210 5.58 -9.27 2.52
N ILE A 211 6.73 -9.79 2.95
CA ILE A 211 7.35 -11.01 2.43
C ILE A 211 6.89 -12.14 3.35
N ILE A 212 6.21 -13.14 2.79
CA ILE A 212 5.75 -14.33 3.49
C ILE A 212 6.45 -15.58 2.99
N GLY A 213 6.54 -16.58 3.85
CA GLY A 213 6.93 -17.94 3.49
C GLY A 213 5.78 -18.71 2.87
N THR A 214 5.64 -19.98 3.24
CA THR A 214 4.66 -20.90 2.64
C THR A 214 3.21 -20.69 3.11
N TYR A 215 2.99 -19.84 4.12
CA TYR A 215 1.67 -19.48 4.62
C TYR A 215 1.63 -18.02 5.10
N ASN A 216 0.45 -17.40 5.07
CA ASN A 216 0.31 -15.95 5.27
C ASN A 216 0.77 -15.43 6.65
N ALA A 217 0.71 -16.27 7.70
CA ALA A 217 1.17 -15.89 9.04
C ALA A 217 2.72 -15.93 9.17
N ASP A 218 3.42 -16.57 8.22
CA ASP A 218 4.88 -16.68 8.23
C ASP A 218 5.53 -15.46 7.61
N THR A 219 5.61 -14.37 8.38
CA THR A 219 6.30 -13.17 7.91
C THR A 219 7.82 -13.38 7.95
N LEU A 220 8.47 -13.22 6.79
CA LEU A 220 9.92 -13.28 6.64
C LEU A 220 10.56 -11.88 6.67
N GLY A 221 9.79 -10.86 6.30
CA GLY A 221 10.25 -9.48 6.27
C GLY A 221 9.31 -8.59 5.46
N TYR A 222 9.81 -7.43 5.05
CA TYR A 222 9.06 -6.44 4.28
C TYR A 222 9.94 -5.82 3.21
N VAL A 223 9.41 -5.76 1.99
CA VAL A 223 9.95 -4.88 0.95
C VAL A 223 9.53 -3.46 1.27
N GLN A 224 10.51 -2.57 1.34
CA GLN A 224 10.34 -1.12 1.45
C GLN A 224 10.81 -0.49 0.14
N ASN A 225 9.91 0.22 -0.54
CA ASN A 225 10.23 0.91 -1.78
C ASN A 225 9.90 2.39 -1.67
N LEU A 226 10.93 3.24 -1.74
CA LEU A 226 10.75 4.66 -1.92
C LEU A 226 10.48 4.94 -3.40
N LEU A 227 9.34 5.58 -3.64
CA LEU A 227 8.87 5.96 -4.96
C LEU A 227 8.90 7.47 -5.09
N THR A 228 9.61 7.97 -6.10
CA THR A 228 9.78 9.40 -6.37
C THR A 228 9.12 9.74 -7.70
N TRP A 229 8.39 10.85 -7.75
CA TRP A 229 7.80 11.36 -8.99
C TRP A 229 8.88 11.80 -9.98
N LYS A 230 8.77 11.38 -11.24
CA LYS A 230 9.70 11.74 -12.34
C LYS A 230 9.00 12.51 -13.47
N GLY A 231 7.96 13.27 -13.14
CA GLY A 231 7.22 14.11 -14.09
C GLY A 231 6.03 13.42 -14.75
N THR A 232 6.11 12.11 -14.99
CA THR A 232 5.05 11.32 -15.65
C THR A 232 4.51 10.19 -14.79
N ALA A 233 5.36 9.57 -13.98
CA ALA A 233 5.02 8.47 -13.09
C ALA A 233 5.95 8.46 -11.86
N PHE A 234 5.56 7.66 -10.88
CA PHE A 234 6.42 7.30 -9.75
C PHE A 234 7.40 6.20 -10.15
N HIS A 235 8.67 6.39 -9.82
CA HIS A 235 9.73 5.41 -10.03
C HIS A 235 10.38 5.02 -8.71
N SER A 236 10.82 3.76 -8.61
CA SER A 236 11.66 3.31 -7.49
C SER A 236 12.95 4.11 -7.46
N SER A 237 13.18 4.83 -6.37
CA SER A 237 14.42 5.57 -6.11
C SER A 237 15.30 4.86 -5.09
N ARG A 238 14.69 4.07 -4.20
CA ARG A 238 15.41 3.24 -3.23
C ARG A 238 14.57 2.04 -2.83
N LEU A 239 15.13 0.86 -3.00
CA LEU A 239 14.52 -0.41 -2.58
C LEU A 239 15.37 -1.04 -1.47
N SER A 240 14.71 -1.50 -0.41
CA SER A 240 15.34 -2.24 0.68
C SER A 240 14.42 -3.35 1.17
N VAL A 241 15.00 -4.32 1.88
CA VAL A 241 14.24 -5.31 2.64
C VAL A 241 14.52 -5.12 4.13
N ALA A 242 13.46 -4.96 4.92
CA ALA A 242 13.52 -4.95 6.37
C ALA A 242 13.19 -6.36 6.89
N ILE A 243 14.02 -6.88 7.80
CA ILE A 243 13.82 -8.19 8.42
C ILE A 243 13.60 -8.06 9.93
N PRO A 244 12.81 -8.96 10.56
CA PRO A 244 12.67 -8.99 12.01
C PRO A 244 14.01 -9.16 12.73
N PRO A 245 14.18 -8.60 13.94
CA PRO A 245 15.38 -8.81 14.72
C PRO A 245 15.44 -10.26 15.20
N VAL A 246 16.66 -10.79 15.29
CA VAL A 246 16.96 -12.05 15.96
C VAL A 246 17.55 -11.76 17.34
N LYS A 247 17.36 -12.66 18.30
CA LYS A 247 18.03 -12.52 19.60
C LYS A 247 19.53 -12.48 19.37
N LEU A 248 20.20 -11.50 19.97
CA LEU A 248 21.65 -11.47 20.02
C LEU A 248 22.12 -12.66 20.85
N ILE A 249 22.54 -13.74 20.20
CA ILE A 249 23.28 -14.81 20.86
C ILE A 249 24.69 -14.23 21.02
N SER A 250 25.13 -13.98 22.27
CA SER A 250 26.49 -13.52 22.52
C SER A 250 27.47 -14.61 22.08
N HIS A 251 28.00 -14.49 20.87
CA HIS A 251 29.25 -15.12 20.47
C HIS A 251 30.38 -14.09 20.53
N TYR A 252 30.41 -13.31 21.62
CA TYR A 252 31.55 -12.52 22.05
C TYR A 252 31.92 -12.95 23.46
#